data_AF-A0A950CIW0-F1
#
_entry.id   AF-A0A950CIW0-F1
#
_cell.length_a   1.000
_cell.length_b   1.000
_cell.length_c   1.000
_cell.angle_alpha   90.00
_cell.angle_beta   90.00
_cell.angle_gamma   90.00
#
_symmetry.space_group_name_H-M   'P 1'
#
loop_
_entity.id
_entity.type
_entity.pdbx_description
1 polymer ?
#
loop_
_entity_poly.entity_id
_entity_poly.type
_entity_poly.pdbx_seq_one_letter_code
_entity_poly.pdbx_strand_id
1 'polypeptide(L)'
;MTSELDRLSAPALIALARAIDSGQLVPPYNPASVLRYIPNPDIIPVAAELAELNLHGMQPRHLALMLRLLGQERQQRSRAEDLAELVWTGPEVTGSATRDTAVVIRDLFASPYFSLNKSTAPSVVLKDPTGSR
;
A
#
# COMPACT_ATOMS: atom_id res chain seq x y z
N MET A 1 2.92 11.99 20.28
CA MET A 1 1.45 11.98 20.27
C MET A 1 1.05 10.99 19.21
N THR A 2 0.33 9.91 19.57
CA THR A 2 -0.30 9.01 18.59
C THR A 2 -1.66 9.61 18.24
N SER A 3 -1.91 9.91 16.97
CA SER A 3 -3.20 10.42 16.51
C SER A 3 -4.21 9.26 16.44
N GLU A 4 -5.47 9.51 16.79
CA GLU A 4 -6.54 8.50 16.62
C GLU A 4 -6.91 8.37 15.14
N LEU A 5 -6.72 9.43 14.35
CA LEU A 5 -6.77 9.37 12.89
C LEU A 5 -5.72 8.40 12.30
N ASP A 6 -4.63 8.11 13.02
CA ASP A 6 -3.63 7.16 12.56
C ASP A 6 -4.12 5.69 12.60
N ARG A 7 -5.23 5.40 13.29
CA ARG A 7 -5.73 4.03 13.42
C ARG A 7 -6.72 3.67 12.30
N LEU A 8 -7.10 4.66 11.48
CA LEU A 8 -8.36 4.64 10.75
C LEU A 8 -8.49 3.89 9.42
N SER A 9 -7.62 3.05 8.86
CA SER A 9 -7.79 2.56 7.45
C SER A 9 -7.88 3.64 6.35
N ALA A 10 -7.38 3.34 5.15
CA ALA A 10 -7.42 4.29 4.03
C ALA A 10 -8.86 4.68 3.58
N PRO A 11 -9.81 3.74 3.44
CA PRO A 11 -11.16 4.08 2.97
C PRO A 11 -11.92 5.02 3.92
N ALA A 12 -11.77 4.83 5.24
CA ALA A 12 -12.47 5.66 6.22
C ALA A 12 -11.94 7.11 6.22
N LEU A 13 -10.62 7.29 6.11
CA LEU A 13 -9.99 8.60 5.97
C LEU A 13 -10.48 9.34 4.72
N ILE A 14 -10.55 8.64 3.58
CA ILE A 14 -11.05 9.21 2.32
C ILE A 14 -12.55 9.55 2.42
N ALA A 15 -13.33 8.70 3.08
CA ALA A 15 -14.77 8.94 3.29
C ALA A 15 -15.01 10.19 4.14
N LEU A 16 -14.28 10.35 5.25
CA LEU A 16 -14.31 11.54 6.10
C LEU A 16 -13.88 12.78 5.33
N ALA A 17 -12.75 12.72 4.61
CA ALA A 17 -12.26 13.83 3.81
C ALA A 17 -13.33 14.34 2.83
N ARG A 18 -13.99 13.42 2.11
CA ARG A 18 -15.07 13.75 1.17
C ARG A 18 -16.30 14.33 1.88
N ALA A 19 -16.67 13.79 3.04
CA ALA A 19 -17.81 14.28 3.80
C ALA A 19 -17.60 15.73 4.27
N ILE A 20 -16.39 16.06 4.71
CA ILE A 20 -16.01 17.42 5.14
C ILE A 20 -15.97 18.36 3.93
N ASP A 21 -15.32 17.95 2.84
CA ASP A 21 -15.17 18.76 1.62
C ASP A 21 -16.53 19.08 0.96
N SER A 22 -17.47 18.13 1.01
CA SER A 22 -18.84 18.31 0.50
C SER A 22 -19.80 19.02 1.47
N GLY A 23 -19.36 19.35 2.68
CA GLY A 23 -20.18 19.98 3.71
C GLY A 23 -21.23 19.05 4.35
N GLN A 24 -21.16 17.74 4.11
CA GLN A 24 -22.03 16.75 4.77
C GLN A 24 -21.60 16.48 6.22
N LEU A 25 -20.33 16.73 6.54
CA LEU A 25 -19.78 16.70 7.88
C LEU A 25 -19.19 18.08 8.20
N VAL A 26 -19.80 18.77 9.16
CA VAL A 26 -19.44 20.15 9.52
C VAL A 26 -19.03 20.24 11.00
N PRO A 27 -18.24 21.27 11.38
CA PRO A 27 -17.99 21.58 12.78
C PRO A 27 -19.31 21.74 13.56
N PRO A 28 -19.39 21.30 14.83
CA PRO A 28 -18.27 20.97 15.72
C PRO A 28 -17.84 19.48 15.73
N TYR A 29 -18.15 18.69 14.69
CA TYR A 29 -17.71 17.28 14.55
C TYR A 29 -18.11 16.37 15.71
N ASN A 30 -19.40 16.35 16.06
CA ASN A 30 -19.88 15.47 17.13
C ASN A 30 -19.88 13.98 16.74
N PRO A 31 -19.83 13.03 17.72
CA PRO A 31 -19.86 11.59 17.46
C PRO A 31 -20.99 11.12 16.54
N ALA A 32 -22.20 11.68 16.70
CA ALA A 32 -23.36 11.30 15.90
C ALA A 32 -23.20 11.63 14.40
N SER A 33 -22.50 12.72 14.08
CA SER A 33 -22.23 13.12 12.69
C SER A 33 -21.15 12.24 12.06
N VAL A 34 -20.18 11.80 12.87
CA VAL A 34 -19.04 10.97 12.45
C VAL A 34 -19.42 9.49 12.27
N LEU A 35 -20.38 8.99 13.06
CA LEU A 35 -20.91 7.61 13.00
C LEU A 35 -21.29 7.13 11.60
N ARG A 36 -21.70 8.02 10.70
CA ARG A 36 -22.07 7.66 9.31
C ARG A 36 -20.86 7.23 8.46
N TYR A 37 -19.64 7.59 8.86
CA TYR A 37 -18.46 7.46 8.01
C TYR A 37 -17.41 6.48 8.54
N ILE A 38 -17.44 6.15 9.84
CA ILE A 38 -16.45 5.27 10.47
C ILE A 38 -17.09 4.22 11.40
N PRO A 39 -16.40 3.10 11.69
CA PRO A 39 -16.90 2.06 12.60
C PRO A 39 -17.05 2.54 14.06
N ASN A 40 -17.97 1.91 14.80
CA ASN A 40 -18.36 2.29 16.16
C ASN A 40 -17.23 2.47 17.21
N PRO A 41 -16.23 1.57 17.32
CA PRO A 41 -15.22 1.71 18.37
C PRO A 41 -14.37 2.99 18.26
N ASP A 42 -14.23 3.55 17.04
CA ASP A 42 -13.34 4.68 16.78
C ASP A 42 -14.08 6.04 16.80
N ILE A 43 -15.40 6.06 16.98
CA ILE A 43 -16.21 7.27 16.79
C ILE A 43 -15.84 8.37 17.77
N ILE A 44 -15.87 8.05 19.06
CA ILE A 44 -15.63 9.02 20.13
C ILE A 44 -14.22 9.63 20.03
N PRO A 45 -13.14 8.83 19.95
CA PRO A 45 -11.79 9.39 19.84
C PRO A 45 -11.60 10.24 18.58
N VAL A 46 -12.08 9.77 17.43
CA VAL A 46 -11.92 10.51 16.16
C VAL A 46 -12.73 11.80 16.14
N ALA A 47 -13.97 11.78 16.64
CA ALA A 47 -14.79 12.99 16.74
C ALA A 47 -14.14 14.04 17.65
N ALA A 48 -13.58 13.61 18.79
CA ALA A 48 -12.87 14.49 19.72
C ALA A 48 -11.64 15.13 19.05
N GLU A 49 -10.83 14.34 18.35
CA GLU A 49 -9.65 14.85 17.66
C GLU A 49 -10.00 15.83 16.52
N LEU A 50 -11.03 15.53 15.71
CA LEU A 50 -11.50 16.47 14.68
C LEU A 50 -12.02 17.78 15.27
N ALA A 51 -12.72 17.70 16.41
CA ALA A 51 -13.19 18.88 17.13
C ALA A 51 -12.01 19.70 17.69
N GLU A 52 -10.98 19.05 18.26
CA GLU A 52 -9.77 19.70 18.78
C GLU A 52 -9.00 20.41 17.66
N LEU A 53 -8.76 19.76 16.53
CA LEU A 53 -8.09 20.38 15.37
C LEU A 53 -8.86 21.61 14.85
N ASN A 54 -10.19 21.55 14.85
CA ASN A 54 -11.03 22.68 14.49
C ASN A 54 -10.93 23.83 15.50
N LEU A 55 -10.89 23.53 16.80
CA LEU A 55 -10.66 24.51 17.86
C LEU A 55 -9.28 25.17 17.72
N HIS A 56 -8.27 24.44 17.23
CA HIS A 56 -6.96 24.99 16.88
C HIS A 56 -6.93 25.79 15.56
N GLY A 57 -8.09 26.02 14.93
CA GLY A 57 -8.23 26.88 13.76
C GLY A 57 -8.11 26.17 12.42
N MET A 58 -8.02 24.84 12.39
CA MET A 58 -8.09 24.10 11.13
C MET A 58 -9.46 24.25 10.51
N GLN A 59 -9.51 24.93 9.37
CA GLN A 59 -10.71 25.06 8.56
C GLN A 59 -11.10 23.70 7.96
N PRO A 60 -12.39 23.45 7.65
CA PRO A 60 -12.85 22.20 7.05
C PRO A 60 -12.04 21.76 5.83
N ARG A 61 -11.67 22.70 4.94
CA ARG A 61 -10.80 22.44 3.78
C ARG A 61 -9.42 21.89 4.16
N HIS A 62 -8.83 22.34 5.28
CA HIS A 62 -7.52 21.87 5.74
C HIS A 62 -7.62 20.45 6.29
N LEU A 63 -8.67 20.17 7.05
CA LEU A 63 -8.96 18.83 7.56
C LEU A 63 -9.21 17.84 6.42
N ALA A 64 -10.04 18.21 5.44
CA ALA A 64 -10.31 17.38 4.28
C ALA A 64 -9.03 17.07 3.48
N LEU A 65 -8.17 18.07 3.27
CA LEU A 65 -6.90 17.89 2.57
C LEU A 65 -5.95 16.96 3.34
N MET A 66 -5.79 17.17 4.65
CA MET A 66 -4.95 16.34 5.52
C MET A 66 -5.40 14.88 5.53
N LEU A 67 -6.70 14.63 5.74
CA LEU A 67 -7.28 13.29 5.76
C LEU A 67 -7.13 12.59 4.40
N ARG A 68 -7.27 13.33 3.29
CA ARG A 68 -7.08 12.80 1.94
C ARG A 68 -5.63 12.37 1.71
N LEU A 69 -4.66 13.19 2.12
CA LEU A 69 -3.24 12.85 2.00
C LEU A 69 -2.88 11.62 2.83
N LEU A 70 -3.34 11.56 4.09
CA LEU A 70 -3.11 10.41 4.97
C LEU A 70 -3.74 9.13 4.41
N GLY A 71 -4.96 9.22 3.87
CA GLY A 71 -5.63 8.09 3.21
C GLY A 71 -4.91 7.61 1.96
N GLN A 72 -4.41 8.53 1.13
CA GLN A 72 -3.65 8.21 -0.08
C GLN A 72 -2.30 7.55 0.24
N GLU A 73 -1.58 8.05 1.23
CA GLU A 73 -0.31 7.47 1.69
C GLU A 73 -0.50 6.02 2.14
N ARG A 74 -1.54 5.73 2.94
CA ARG A 74 -1.87 4.36 3.35
C ARG A 74 -2.21 3.45 2.19
N GLN A 75 -2.98 3.95 1.23
CA GLN A 75 -3.35 3.17 0.05
C GLN A 75 -2.11 2.83 -0.79
N GLN A 76 -1.13 3.73 -0.87
CA GLN A 76 0.15 3.46 -1.54
C GLN A 76 0.98 2.44 -0.76
N ARG A 77 1.05 2.57 0.57
CA ARG A 77 1.78 1.63 1.43
C ARG A 77 1.21 0.21 1.34
N SER A 78 -0.11 0.05 1.50
CA SER A 78 -0.77 -1.26 1.41
C SER A 78 -0.54 -1.91 0.04
N ARG A 79 -0.60 -1.16 -1.07
CA ARG A 79 -0.28 -1.72 -2.39
C ARG A 79 1.17 -2.18 -2.52
N ALA A 80 2.10 -1.47 -1.91
CA ALA A 80 3.51 -1.86 -1.92
C ALA A 80 3.74 -3.15 -1.10
N GLU A 81 3.04 -3.29 0.02
CA GLU A 81 3.03 -4.50 0.85
C GLU A 81 2.40 -5.69 0.11
N ASP A 82 1.23 -5.49 -0.52
CA ASP A 82 0.55 -6.52 -1.32
C ASP A 82 1.42 -7.01 -2.49
N LEU A 83 2.13 -6.11 -3.17
CA LEU A 83 3.06 -6.47 -4.25
C LEU A 83 4.27 -7.26 -3.73
N ALA A 84 4.79 -6.91 -2.56
CA ALA A 84 5.87 -7.66 -1.92
C ALA A 84 5.42 -9.08 -1.51
N GLU A 85 4.20 -9.22 -0.98
CA GLU A 85 3.59 -10.51 -0.63
C GLU A 85 3.30 -11.37 -1.88
N LEU A 86 2.82 -10.77 -2.97
CA LEU A 86 2.58 -11.46 -4.23
C LEU A 86 3.86 -12.00 -4.89
N VAL A 87 4.99 -11.30 -4.72
CA VAL A 87 6.31 -11.78 -5.16
C VAL A 87 6.80 -12.96 -4.30
N TRP A 88 6.35 -13.04 -3.04
CA TRP A 88 6.68 -14.15 -2.14
C TRP A 88 5.76 -15.35 -2.23
N THR A 89 4.59 -15.25 -2.88
CA THR A 89 3.67 -16.37 -3.14
C THR A 89 3.70 -16.82 -4.61
N GLY A 90 4.89 -16.78 -5.23
CA GLY A 90 5.10 -17.48 -6.49
C GLY A 90 4.70 -18.96 -6.34
N PRO A 91 4.03 -19.58 -7.32
CA PRO A 91 3.48 -20.91 -7.17
C PRO A 91 4.59 -21.89 -6.75
N GLU A 92 4.47 -22.45 -5.54
CA GLU A 92 5.30 -23.57 -5.10
C GLU A 92 5.08 -24.73 -6.08
N VAL A 93 5.94 -24.83 -7.09
CA VAL A 93 6.09 -26.04 -7.87
C VAL A 93 6.78 -27.04 -6.93
N THR A 94 6.00 -28.01 -6.48
CA THR A 94 6.47 -29.13 -5.67
C THR A 94 7.65 -29.81 -6.35
N GLY A 95 8.83 -29.66 -5.75
CA GLY A 95 10.01 -30.48 -6.02
C GLY A 95 11.06 -29.85 -6.92
N SER A 96 11.94 -29.04 -6.34
CA SER A 96 13.39 -29.22 -6.46
C SER A 96 14.12 -28.24 -5.53
N ALA A 97 15.34 -28.60 -5.16
CA ALA A 97 16.07 -28.14 -3.99
C ALA A 97 16.45 -26.64 -3.95
N THR A 98 16.23 -26.05 -2.77
CA THR A 98 17.25 -25.38 -1.94
C THR A 98 18.18 -24.33 -2.57
N ARG A 99 17.94 -23.07 -2.14
CA ARG A 99 18.87 -21.95 -1.85
C ARG A 99 19.46 -21.10 -2.99
N ASP A 100 19.53 -19.82 -2.65
CA ASP A 100 20.32 -18.72 -3.23
C ASP A 100 19.77 -17.94 -4.44
N THR A 101 18.90 -16.97 -4.15
CA THR A 101 18.90 -15.68 -4.89
C THR A 101 18.41 -14.50 -4.05
N ALA A 102 18.69 -14.50 -2.74
CA ALA A 102 18.27 -13.44 -1.81
C ALA A 102 19.12 -12.13 -1.90
N VAL A 103 19.93 -11.93 -2.95
CA VAL A 103 20.90 -10.80 -2.99
C VAL A 103 20.68 -9.81 -4.14
N VAL A 104 19.80 -10.06 -5.12
CA VAL A 104 19.74 -9.19 -6.32
C VAL A 104 18.47 -8.34 -6.39
N ILE A 105 18.26 -7.44 -5.42
CA ILE A 105 17.31 -6.32 -5.61
C ILE A 105 17.96 -4.94 -5.35
N ARG A 106 19.20 -4.88 -4.86
CA ARG A 106 19.89 -3.57 -4.71
C ARG A 106 20.62 -3.09 -5.98
N ASP A 107 21.04 -4.00 -6.87
CA ASP A 107 21.75 -3.63 -8.10
C ASP A 107 20.82 -3.24 -9.26
N LEU A 108 19.53 -3.62 -9.21
CA LEU A 108 18.58 -3.35 -10.29
C LEU A 108 18.07 -1.87 -10.30
N PHE A 109 18.29 -1.12 -9.22
CA PHE A 109 17.99 0.31 -9.16
C PHE A 109 19.22 1.20 -9.45
N ALA A 110 20.37 0.63 -9.85
CA ALA A 110 21.62 1.37 -10.05
C ALA A 110 22.11 1.49 -11.51
N SER A 111 21.34 1.09 -12.53
CA SER A 111 21.70 1.44 -13.92
C SER A 111 20.48 1.65 -14.84
N PRO A 112 20.46 2.74 -15.62
CA PRO A 112 19.58 2.86 -16.77
C PRO A 112 20.12 1.98 -17.91
N TYR A 113 19.32 1.78 -18.96
CA TYR A 113 19.58 1.03 -20.19
C TYR A 113 19.12 -0.43 -20.21
N PHE A 114 17.81 -0.58 -20.41
CA PHE A 114 17.20 -1.78 -20.99
C PHE A 114 17.35 -1.74 -22.52
N SER A 115 17.93 -2.78 -23.12
CA SER A 115 17.80 -3.07 -24.55
C SER A 115 17.75 -4.58 -24.73
N LEU A 116 16.57 -5.08 -25.11
CA LEU A 116 16.29 -6.49 -25.32
C LEU A 116 16.40 -6.79 -26.82
N ASN A 117 17.33 -7.66 -27.23
CA ASN A 117 17.26 -8.34 -28.53
C ASN A 117 17.01 -9.85 -28.34
N LYS A 118 15.92 -10.32 -28.93
CA LYS A 118 15.50 -11.73 -28.99
C LYS A 118 16.28 -12.48 -30.08
N SER A 119 16.63 -13.75 -29.84
CA SER A 119 16.50 -14.90 -30.77
C SER A 119 17.26 -16.12 -30.20
N THR A 120 16.61 -17.14 -29.62
CA THR A 120 16.24 -18.47 -30.22
C THR A 120 17.48 -19.24 -30.73
N ALA A 121 17.90 -20.43 -30.29
CA ALA A 121 17.25 -21.65 -29.76
C ALA A 121 18.25 -22.54 -28.96
N PRO A 122 17.82 -23.58 -28.22
CA PRO A 122 18.71 -24.48 -27.46
C PRO A 122 19.28 -25.62 -28.33
N SER A 123 20.61 -25.81 -28.30
CA SER A 123 21.27 -27.05 -28.74
C SER A 123 21.33 -28.03 -27.58
N VAL A 124 20.54 -29.10 -27.66
CA VAL A 124 20.63 -30.26 -26.76
C VAL A 124 21.83 -31.11 -27.18
N VAL A 125 22.73 -31.34 -26.22
CA VAL A 125 23.87 -32.25 -26.29
C VAL A 125 23.39 -33.70 -26.19
N LEU A 126 23.90 -34.59 -27.05
CA LEU A 126 23.98 -36.02 -26.75
C LEU A 126 25.45 -36.44 -26.85
N LYS A 127 25.89 -37.14 -25.80
CA LYS A 127 27.26 -37.51 -25.45
C LYS A 127 27.61 -38.90 -26.02
N ASP A 128 28.83 -39.04 -26.54
CA ASP A 128 29.44 -40.30 -27.04
C ASP A 128 29.44 -41.44 -25.99
N PRO A 129 29.56 -42.74 -26.37
CA PRO A 129 30.90 -43.32 -26.56
C PRO A 129 31.04 -44.55 -27.51
N THR A 130 32.29 -44.85 -27.90
CA THR A 130 32.88 -46.16 -28.30
C THR A 130 32.53 -46.83 -29.64
N GLY A 131 33.57 -47.16 -30.43
CA GLY A 131 33.66 -48.46 -31.11
C GLY A 131 34.02 -48.51 -32.61
N SER A 132 35.32 -48.68 -32.91
CA SER A 132 35.92 -49.55 -33.95
C SER A 132 35.42 -49.51 -35.41
N ARG A 133 36.26 -49.00 -36.32
CA ARG A 133 37.08 -49.80 -37.27
C ARG A 133 37.91 -48.88 -38.17
#